data_AF-A0A9W6YCS0-F1
#
_entry.id   AF-A0A9W6YCS0-F1
#
_cell.length_a   1.000
_cell.length_b   1.000
_cell.length_c   1.000
_cell.angle_alpha   90.00
_cell.angle_beta   90.00
_cell.angle_gamma   90.00
#
_symmetry.space_group_name_H-M   'P 1'
#
loop_
_entity.id
_entity.type
_entity.pdbx_description
1 polymer ?
#
loop_
_entity_poly.entity_id
_entity_poly.type
_entity_poly.pdbx_seq_one_letter_code
_entity_poly.pdbx_strand_id
1 'polypeptide(L)'
;MWAVRFCIDYRMVNAIKDVYPLPQIDETLENMYGAQRFTSLALHAGYWQVPVELKDRDKTGFGIRKGLFWFVRMPLGLAKAPGTFQRMMTAVLRGLMWQCCLVYLDDVIIFTKGGVARHELDENGIRPMESLVRSVREFPVPQNDKAANDLSISRDSIGIKSKI
;
A
#
# COMPACT_ATOMS: atom_id res chain seq x y z
N MET A 1 18.79 -20.52 -6.59
CA MET A 1 18.43 -20.07 -7.95
C MET A 1 18.44 -18.56 -7.95
N TRP A 2 19.28 -17.90 -8.75
CA TRP A 2 19.37 -16.44 -8.79
C TRP A 2 18.42 -15.91 -9.87
N ALA A 3 17.57 -14.95 -9.53
CA ALA A 3 16.68 -14.27 -10.47
C ALA A 3 17.18 -12.84 -10.68
N VAL A 4 17.15 -12.37 -11.94
CA VAL A 4 17.49 -10.98 -12.28
C VAL A 4 16.31 -10.09 -11.89
N ARG A 5 16.58 -8.99 -11.16
CA ARG A 5 15.57 -7.98 -10.81
C ARG A 5 15.73 -6.76 -11.70
N PHE A 6 14.63 -6.33 -12.29
CA PHE A 6 14.58 -5.08 -13.03
C PHE A 6 14.55 -3.91 -12.05
N CYS A 7 15.58 -3.08 -12.08
CA CYS A 7 15.74 -1.92 -11.19
C CYS A 7 15.99 -0.67 -12.01
N ILE A 8 15.27 0.40 -11.70
CA ILE A 8 15.46 1.72 -12.33
C ILE A 8 16.03 2.68 -11.32
N ASP A 9 16.98 3.49 -11.76
CA ASP A 9 17.62 4.50 -10.93
C ASP A 9 16.75 5.77 -10.87
N TYR A 10 15.94 5.85 -9.81
CA TYR A 10 15.10 7.02 -9.53
C TYR A 10 15.75 8.05 -8.60
N ARG A 11 17.08 8.03 -8.39
CA ARG A 11 17.75 8.92 -7.42
C ARG A 11 17.41 10.40 -7.62
N MET A 12 17.35 10.88 -8.86
CA MET A 12 16.98 12.27 -9.17
C MET A 12 15.50 12.57 -8.86
N VAL A 13 14.60 11.65 -9.20
CA VAL A 13 13.16 11.78 -8.93
C VAL A 13 12.90 11.76 -7.41
N ASN A 14 13.67 10.97 -6.67
CA ASN A 14 13.58 10.79 -5.22
C ASN A 14 14.15 11.95 -4.41
N ALA A 15 14.80 12.94 -5.05
CA ALA A 15 15.28 14.14 -4.35
C ALA A 15 14.13 14.94 -3.72
N ILE A 16 12.94 14.88 -4.34
CA ILE A 16 11.72 15.50 -3.81
C ILE A 16 11.04 14.49 -2.88
N LYS A 17 11.20 14.68 -1.57
CA LYS A 17 10.61 13.80 -0.56
C LYS A 17 9.14 14.14 -0.32
N ASP A 18 8.30 13.12 -0.25
CA ASP A 18 6.98 13.18 0.37
C ASP A 18 7.08 12.36 1.67
N VAL A 19 6.56 12.91 2.77
CA VAL A 19 6.60 12.24 4.07
C VAL A 19 5.16 11.97 4.47
N TYR A 20 4.76 10.70 4.38
CA TYR A 20 3.53 10.24 4.99
C TYR A 20 3.83 9.83 6.44
N PRO A 21 3.06 10.30 7.44
CA PRO A 21 3.26 9.89 8.81
C PRO A 21 2.95 8.40 8.95
N LEU A 22 4.00 7.62 9.23
CA LEU A 22 3.83 6.21 9.58
C LEU A 22 3.40 6.09 11.05
N PRO A 23 2.59 5.08 11.40
CA PRO A 23 2.31 4.75 12.80
C PRO A 23 3.59 4.61 13.60
N GLN A 24 3.62 5.15 14.82
CA GLN A 24 4.75 4.92 15.72
C GLN A 24 4.74 3.45 16.16
N ILE A 25 5.91 2.82 16.19
CA ILE A 25 6.04 1.39 16.51
C ILE A 25 5.48 1.10 17.91
N ASP A 26 5.76 1.96 18.88
CA ASP A 26 5.28 1.79 20.27
C ASP A 26 3.75 1.77 20.34
N GLU A 27 3.07 2.74 19.72
CA GLU A 27 1.60 2.79 19.65
C GLU A 27 1.03 1.55 18.94
N THR A 28 1.73 1.08 17.90
CA THR A 28 1.35 -0.10 17.13
C THR A 28 1.42 -1.36 18.01
N LEU A 29 2.49 -1.50 18.79
CA LEU A 29 2.70 -2.63 19.71
C LEU A 29 1.76 -2.59 20.92
N GLU A 30 1.56 -1.43 21.52
CA GLU A 30 0.61 -1.22 22.62
C GLU A 30 -0.81 -1.60 22.19
N ASN A 31 -1.20 -1.24 20.97
CA ASN A 31 -2.51 -1.61 20.48
C ASN A 31 -2.63 -3.11 20.16
N MET A 32 -1.52 -3.82 19.94
CA MET A 32 -1.51 -5.27 19.81
C MET A 32 -1.42 -5.99 21.16
N TYR A 33 -1.16 -5.27 22.26
CA TYR A 33 -1.06 -5.86 23.58
C TYR A 33 -2.34 -6.60 23.98
N GLY A 34 -2.18 -7.81 24.52
CA GLY A 34 -3.29 -8.70 24.89
C GLY A 34 -3.93 -9.46 23.73
N ALA A 35 -3.42 -9.32 22.49
CA ALA A 35 -3.83 -10.19 21.40
C ALA A 35 -3.20 -11.59 21.53
N GLN A 36 -4.00 -12.62 21.27
CA GLN A 36 -3.57 -14.03 21.39
C GLN A 36 -3.16 -14.65 20.06
N ARG A 37 -3.60 -14.05 18.95
CA ARG A 37 -3.39 -14.55 17.59
C ARG A 37 -3.07 -13.39 16.69
N PHE A 38 -2.12 -13.64 15.78
CA PHE A 38 -1.66 -12.70 14.79
C PHE A 38 -1.66 -13.38 13.42
N THR A 39 -2.04 -12.64 12.39
CA THR A 39 -1.88 -13.04 11.00
C THR A 39 -1.24 -11.89 10.26
N SER A 40 -0.07 -12.14 9.65
CA SER A 40 0.58 -11.17 8.78
C SER A 40 0.26 -11.49 7.33
N LEU A 41 -0.20 -10.50 6.58
CA LEU A 41 -0.39 -10.55 5.15
C LEU A 41 0.67 -9.69 4.48
N ALA A 42 1.59 -10.33 3.76
CA ALA A 42 2.63 -9.65 3.00
C ALA A 42 2.14 -9.34 1.57
N LEU A 43 2.15 -8.07 1.20
CA LEU A 43 1.67 -7.61 -0.10
C LEU A 43 2.82 -7.55 -1.11
N HIS A 44 3.42 -8.70 -1.40
CA HIS A 44 4.68 -8.83 -2.17
C HIS A 44 4.66 -8.20 -3.57
N ALA A 45 3.48 -7.86 -4.11
CA ALA A 45 3.29 -7.13 -5.37
C ALA A 45 2.33 -5.92 -5.21
N GLY A 46 2.13 -5.42 -4.00
CA GLY A 46 1.16 -4.36 -3.69
C GLY A 46 1.39 -3.10 -4.51
N TYR A 47 2.64 -2.65 -4.63
CA TYR A 47 2.98 -1.48 -5.45
C TYR A 47 2.54 -1.63 -6.91
N TRP A 48 2.73 -2.81 -7.51
CA TRP A 48 2.35 -3.06 -8.91
C TRP A 48 0.83 -3.03 -9.15
N GLN A 49 0.02 -3.04 -8.11
CA GLN A 49 -1.43 -2.89 -8.22
C GLN A 49 -1.85 -1.41 -8.23
N VAL A 50 -1.03 -0.50 -7.70
CA VAL A 50 -1.37 0.91 -7.61
C VAL A 50 -1.15 1.60 -8.97
N PRO A 51 -2.18 2.24 -9.57
CA PRO A 51 -2.02 2.98 -10.81
C PRO A 51 -1.18 4.25 -10.60
N VAL A 52 -0.37 4.59 -11.61
CA VAL A 52 0.32 5.88 -11.68
C VAL A 52 -0.58 6.87 -12.41
N GLU A 53 -0.78 8.02 -11.78
CA GLU A 53 -1.58 9.13 -12.31
C GLU A 53 -1.04 9.57 -13.69
N LEU A 54 -1.93 9.86 -14.64
CA LEU A 54 -1.55 10.15 -16.03
C LEU A 54 -0.50 11.26 -16.13
N LYS A 55 -0.63 12.31 -15.30
CA LYS A 55 0.28 13.47 -15.24
C LYS A 55 1.67 13.18 -14.67
N ASP A 56 1.84 12.02 -14.02
CA ASP A 56 3.07 11.63 -13.32
C ASP A 56 3.76 10.43 -14.00
N ARG A 57 3.19 9.88 -15.08
CA ARG A 57 3.77 8.72 -15.80
C ARG A 57 5.11 9.05 -16.45
N ASP A 58 5.25 10.25 -16.99
CA ASP A 58 6.48 10.78 -17.58
C ASP A 58 7.68 10.73 -16.61
N LYS A 59 7.44 10.97 -15.31
CA LYS A 59 8.46 10.89 -14.23
C LYS A 59 8.93 9.46 -13.98
N THR A 60 8.15 8.45 -14.38
CA THR A 60 8.51 7.04 -14.26
C THR A 60 9.24 6.51 -15.51
N GLY A 61 9.54 7.39 -16.46
CA GLY A 61 10.19 7.05 -17.72
C GLY A 61 11.56 6.38 -17.52
N PHE A 62 11.84 5.36 -18.33
CA PHE A 62 13.13 4.70 -18.40
C PHE A 62 13.48 4.33 -19.85
N GLY A 63 14.76 4.48 -20.18
CA GLY A 63 15.30 4.14 -21.49
C GLY A 63 15.89 2.74 -21.50
N ILE A 64 15.61 1.98 -22.54
CA ILE A 64 16.35 0.77 -22.91
C ILE A 64 16.85 0.91 -24.36
N ARG A 65 17.75 0.02 -24.81
CA ARG A 65 18.28 0.04 -26.19
C ARG A 65 17.19 0.06 -27.28
N LYS A 66 15.98 -0.42 -26.97
CA LYS A 66 14.84 -0.52 -27.88
C LYS A 66 13.88 0.68 -27.83
N GLY A 67 14.09 1.65 -26.94
CA GLY A 67 13.23 2.84 -26.84
C GLY A 67 13.03 3.34 -25.42
N LEU A 68 12.15 4.34 -25.30
CA LEU A 68 11.73 4.95 -24.05
C LEU A 68 10.37 4.37 -23.63
N PHE A 69 10.28 3.95 -22.37
CA PHE A 69 9.05 3.40 -21.79
C PHE A 69 8.74 4.13 -20.49
N TRP A 70 7.51 4.05 -20.02
CA TRP A 70 7.08 4.52 -18.71
C TRP A 70 6.16 3.48 -18.07
N PHE A 71 5.98 3.57 -16.76
CA PHE A 71 5.06 2.67 -16.09
C PHE A 71 3.65 3.24 -16.00
N VAL A 72 2.69 2.33 -16.07
CA VAL A 72 1.26 2.59 -15.78
C VAL A 72 0.88 2.22 -14.36
N ARG A 73 1.73 1.45 -13.67
CA ARG A 73 1.60 1.01 -12.27
C ARG A 73 2.85 1.42 -11.50
N MET A 74 2.75 1.53 -10.19
CA MET A 74 3.83 2.08 -9.37
C MET A 74 5.08 1.18 -9.40
N PRO A 75 6.20 1.65 -9.96
CA PRO A 75 7.43 0.87 -9.98
C PRO A 75 8.13 0.88 -8.62
N LEU A 76 8.91 -0.17 -8.37
CA LEU A 76 9.81 -0.23 -7.22
C LEU A 76 10.92 0.83 -7.36
N GLY A 77 11.38 1.36 -6.22
CA GLY A 77 12.48 2.32 -6.17
C GLY A 77 12.06 3.79 -6.07
N LEU A 78 10.75 4.11 -6.15
CA LEU A 78 10.24 5.45 -5.86
C LEU A 78 10.16 5.69 -4.36
N ALA A 79 10.75 6.80 -3.87
CA ALA A 79 10.72 7.16 -2.45
C ALA A 79 9.31 7.44 -1.93
N LYS A 80 8.39 7.84 -2.81
CA LYS A 80 6.98 8.15 -2.46
C LYS A 80 6.06 6.94 -2.50
N ALA A 81 6.54 5.79 -3.00
CA ALA A 81 5.73 4.60 -3.15
C ALA A 81 5.17 4.08 -1.81
N PRO A 82 5.97 3.92 -0.73
CA PRO A 82 5.47 3.39 0.53
C PRO A 82 4.43 4.31 1.19
N GLY A 83 4.65 5.63 1.17
CA GLY A 83 3.68 6.59 1.70
C GLY A 83 2.35 6.60 0.95
N THR A 84 2.40 6.46 -0.38
CA THR A 84 1.19 6.35 -1.20
C THR A 84 0.44 5.05 -0.94
N PHE A 85 1.17 3.94 -0.80
CA PHE A 85 0.59 2.65 -0.46
C PHE A 85 -0.06 2.65 0.92
N GLN A 86 0.61 3.25 1.91
CA GLN A 86 0.07 3.41 3.27
C GLN A 86 -1.22 4.24 3.26
N ARG A 87 -1.30 5.35 2.50
CA ARG A 87 -2.53 6.13 2.32
C ARG A 87 -3.68 5.31 1.77
N MET A 88 -3.41 4.57 0.70
CA MET A 88 -4.40 3.70 0.06
C MET A 88 -4.92 2.66 1.04
N MET A 89 -4.03 1.93 1.72
CA MET A 89 -4.43 0.89 2.67
C MET A 89 -5.12 1.44 3.91
N THR A 90 -4.76 2.65 4.36
CA THR A 90 -5.47 3.35 5.43
C THR A 90 -6.91 3.67 5.04
N ALA A 91 -7.14 4.02 3.77
CA ALA A 91 -8.48 4.26 3.25
C ALA A 91 -9.27 2.95 3.07
N VAL A 92 -8.64 1.89 2.54
CA VAL A 92 -9.25 0.56 2.33
C VAL A 92 -9.71 -0.04 3.65
N LEU A 93 -8.86 0.00 4.67
CA LEU A 93 -9.11 -0.59 5.99
C LEU A 93 -9.68 0.41 7.00
N ARG A 94 -10.22 1.54 6.51
CA ARG A 94 -10.82 2.56 7.36
C ARG A 94 -11.94 1.94 8.20
N GLY A 95 -11.86 2.13 9.51
CA GLY A 95 -12.82 1.57 10.47
C GLY A 95 -12.42 0.22 11.06
N LEU A 96 -11.54 -0.55 10.40
CA LEU A 96 -10.94 -1.77 10.94
C LEU A 96 -9.56 -1.49 11.56
N MET A 97 -8.87 -0.47 11.04
CA MET A 97 -7.62 0.01 11.60
C MET A 97 -7.74 0.33 13.08
N TRP A 98 -6.73 -0.07 13.84
CA TRP A 98 -6.64 0.07 15.29
C TRP A 98 -7.61 -0.78 16.12
N GLN A 99 -8.52 -1.53 15.50
CA GLN A 99 -9.46 -2.41 16.22
C GLN A 99 -9.07 -3.88 16.10
N CYS A 100 -8.78 -4.32 14.86
CA CYS A 100 -8.43 -5.70 14.54
C CYS A 100 -7.34 -5.83 13.47
N CYS A 101 -6.96 -4.72 12.82
CA CYS A 101 -5.86 -4.71 11.87
C CYS A 101 -4.99 -3.46 11.99
N LEU A 102 -3.73 -3.60 11.60
CA LEU A 102 -2.73 -2.55 11.51
C LEU A 102 -2.02 -2.69 10.17
N VAL A 103 -1.73 -1.56 9.54
CA VAL A 103 -1.01 -1.50 8.28
C VAL A 103 0.33 -0.84 8.55
N TYR A 104 1.40 -1.51 8.17
CA TYR A 104 2.75 -0.95 8.26
C TYR A 104 3.49 -1.24 6.96
N LEU A 105 3.60 -0.22 6.09
CA LEU A 105 4.20 -0.32 4.77
C LEU A 105 3.53 -1.44 3.95
N ASP A 106 4.28 -2.50 3.63
CA ASP A 106 3.85 -3.62 2.80
C ASP A 106 3.19 -4.76 3.58
N ASP A 107 3.13 -4.65 4.91
CA ASP A 107 2.57 -5.65 5.80
C ASP A 107 1.23 -5.19 6.41
N VAL A 108 0.25 -6.07 6.35
CA VAL A 108 -1.02 -5.93 7.09
C VAL A 108 -1.04 -6.96 8.20
N ILE A 109 -1.02 -6.47 9.43
CA ILE A 109 -1.08 -7.29 10.63
C ILE A 109 -2.51 -7.32 11.13
N ILE A 110 -3.07 -8.50 11.24
CA ILE A 110 -4.40 -8.75 11.79
C ILE A 110 -4.20 -9.38 13.16
N PHE A 111 -4.89 -8.87 14.17
CA PHE A 111 -4.75 -9.35 15.53
C PHE A 111 -6.10 -9.46 16.21
N THR A 112 -6.22 -10.44 17.09
CA THR A 112 -7.44 -10.67 17.87
C THR A 112 -7.16 -10.65 19.36
N LYS A 113 -7.84 -9.75 20.07
CA LYS A 113 -7.90 -9.67 21.54
C LYS A 113 -9.06 -10.53 22.05
N GLY A 114 -8.78 -11.55 22.84
CA GLY A 114 -9.77 -12.47 23.43
C GLY A 114 -9.94 -13.81 22.71
N GLY A 115 -11.04 -14.52 23.01
CA GLY A 115 -11.36 -15.85 22.49
C GLY A 115 -11.61 -15.91 20.97
N VAL A 116 -11.72 -17.14 20.45
CA VAL A 116 -11.68 -17.56 19.02
C VAL A 116 -12.62 -16.80 18.06
N ALA A 117 -13.58 -16.01 18.55
CA ALA A 117 -14.68 -15.44 17.77
C ALA A 117 -14.30 -14.44 16.65
N ARG A 118 -13.03 -14.02 16.49
CA ARG A 118 -12.60 -13.10 15.40
C ARG A 118 -11.54 -13.64 14.44
N HIS A 119 -11.07 -14.87 14.62
CA HIS A 119 -10.35 -15.61 13.59
C HIS A 119 -11.15 -16.86 13.28
N GLU A 120 -11.59 -17.02 12.03
CA GLU A 120 -12.19 -18.28 11.62
C GLU A 120 -11.10 -19.36 11.67
N LEU A 121 -11.32 -20.38 12.50
CA LEU A 121 -10.51 -21.60 12.51
C LEU A 121 -11.11 -22.53 11.45
N ASP A 122 -10.34 -22.83 10.41
CA ASP A 122 -10.64 -23.95 9.52
C ASP A 122 -9.76 -25.14 9.92
N GLU A 123 -10.08 -26.35 9.49
CA GLU A 123 -9.32 -27.59 9.74
C GLU A 123 -7.85 -27.49 9.25
N ASN A 124 -7.57 -26.49 8.41
CA ASN A 124 -6.26 -26.18 7.82
C ASN A 124 -5.50 -25.02 8.50
N GLY A 125 -6.02 -24.42 9.58
CA GLY A 125 -5.33 -23.38 10.36
C GLY A 125 -6.12 -22.09 10.59
N ILE A 126 -5.41 -21.04 11.03
CA ILE A 126 -5.98 -19.71 11.33
C ILE A 126 -6.19 -18.96 10.01
N ARG A 127 -7.43 -18.57 9.69
CA ARG A 127 -7.72 -17.66 8.57
C ARG A 127 -8.01 -16.22 9.06
N PRO A 128 -7.68 -15.20 8.25
CA PRO A 128 -8.23 -13.87 8.40
C PRO A 128 -9.76 -13.90 8.41
N MET A 129 -10.40 -12.96 9.11
CA MET A 129 -11.86 -12.77 9.07
C MET A 129 -12.37 -12.61 7.62
N GLU A 130 -13.47 -13.28 7.28
CA GLU A 130 -14.07 -13.17 5.94
C GLU A 130 -14.46 -11.73 5.61
N SER A 131 -14.85 -10.90 6.59
CA SER A 131 -15.10 -9.47 6.37
C SER A 131 -13.87 -8.69 5.90
N LEU A 132 -12.67 -9.07 6.35
CA LEU A 132 -11.42 -8.46 5.92
C LEU A 132 -11.02 -8.95 4.52
N VAL A 133 -11.13 -10.27 4.30
CA VAL A 133 -10.89 -10.87 2.97
C VAL A 133 -11.83 -10.24 1.94
N ARG A 134 -13.09 -10.07 2.31
CA ARG A 134 -14.12 -9.41 1.52
C ARG A 134 -13.80 -7.93 1.27
N SER A 135 -13.39 -7.18 2.29
CA SER A 135 -13.02 -5.76 2.12
C SER A 135 -11.84 -5.58 1.15
N VAL A 136 -10.88 -6.51 1.14
CA VAL A 136 -9.75 -6.49 0.20
C VAL A 136 -10.17 -6.97 -1.19
N ARG A 137 -11.01 -8.02 -1.29
CA ARG A 137 -11.47 -8.59 -2.56
C ARG A 137 -12.51 -7.73 -3.29
N GLU A 138 -13.44 -7.15 -2.55
CA GLU A 138 -14.49 -6.26 -3.06
C GLU A 138 -13.97 -4.83 -3.20
N PHE A 139 -12.74 -4.54 -2.80
CA PHE A 139 -12.13 -3.25 -3.06
C PHE A 139 -12.18 -3.01 -4.58
N PRO A 140 -12.89 -1.96 -5.04
CA PRO A 140 -13.15 -1.80 -6.45
C PRO A 140 -11.82 -1.67 -7.18
N VAL A 141 -11.55 -2.61 -8.08
CA VAL A 141 -10.43 -2.48 -9.01
C VAL A 141 -10.74 -1.21 -9.81
N PRO A 142 -9.88 -0.17 -9.80
CA PRO A 142 -10.18 1.06 -10.50
C PRO A 142 -10.29 0.76 -12.00
N GLN A 143 -11.53 0.72 -12.50
CA GLN A 143 -11.88 0.35 -13.88
C GLN A 143 -11.78 1.53 -14.87
N ASN A 144 -11.74 2.77 -14.37
CA ASN A 144 -11.67 3.98 -15.18
C ASN A 144 -10.83 5.06 -14.50
N ASP A 145 -10.18 5.92 -15.30
CA ASP A 145 -9.32 7.04 -14.86
C ASP A 145 -10.03 8.01 -13.88
N LYS A 146 -11.37 8.05 -13.85
CA LYS A 146 -12.15 8.84 -12.88
C LYS A 146 -12.30 8.18 -11.50
N ALA A 147 -12.42 6.86 -11.41
CA ALA A 147 -12.42 6.13 -10.13
C ALA A 147 -10.98 5.94 -9.62
N ALA A 148 -10.03 5.83 -10.55
CA ALA A 148 -8.63 6.03 -10.23
C ALA A 148 -8.43 7.41 -9.63
N ASN A 149 -9.12 8.48 -10.07
CA ASN A 149 -8.93 9.83 -9.54
C ASN A 149 -9.22 9.99 -8.03
N ASP A 150 -10.24 9.30 -7.49
CA ASP A 150 -10.55 9.27 -6.04
C ASP A 150 -9.58 8.39 -5.23
N LEU A 151 -8.94 7.44 -5.91
CA LEU A 151 -7.81 6.62 -5.43
C LEU A 151 -6.44 7.17 -5.85
N SER A 152 -6.45 8.30 -6.55
CA SER A 152 -5.29 8.96 -7.12
C SER A 152 -5.02 10.19 -6.31
N ILE A 153 -3.82 10.69 -6.54
CA ILE A 153 -3.30 11.86 -5.89
C ILE A 153 -4.01 13.11 -6.44
N SER A 154 -5.10 13.49 -5.77
CA SER A 154 -5.75 14.79 -5.88
C SER A 154 -5.09 15.80 -4.93
N ARG A 155 -4.72 16.94 -5.53
CA ARG A 155 -4.18 18.25 -5.07
C ARG A 155 -3.59 18.46 -3.67
N ASP A 156 -4.04 17.80 -2.61
CA ASP A 156 -3.56 18.05 -1.24
C ASP A 156 -2.36 17.16 -0.84
N SER A 157 -2.08 16.09 -1.57
CA SER A 157 -0.86 15.27 -1.36
C SER A 157 0.33 15.71 -2.21
N ILE A 158 0.18 16.80 -2.98
CA ILE A 158 1.25 17.42 -3.76
C ILE A 158 1.17 18.91 -3.48
N GLY A 159 1.84 19.36 -2.42
CA GLY A 159 1.98 20.77 -2.08
C GLY A 159 2.77 21.58 -3.10
N ILE A 160 2.28 21.68 -4.34
CA ILE A 160 2.75 22.66 -5.32
C ILE A 160 1.83 23.87 -5.16
N LYS A 161 2.28 24.84 -4.35
CA LYS A 161 1.88 26.23 -4.59
C LYS A 161 2.43 26.60 -5.96
N SER A 162 1.54 26.95 -6.87
CA SER A 162 1.92 27.61 -8.13
C SER A 162 2.77 28.83 -7.79
N LYS A 163 4.02 28.83 -8.25
CA LYS A 163 4.78 30.06 -8.42
C LYS A 163 5.46 29.99 -9.78
N ILE A 164 4.68 30.36 -10.79
CA ILE A 164 5.17 31.28 -11.82
C ILE A 164 4.82 32.67 -11.27
#